data_AF-X8J4W3-F1
#
_entry.id   AF-X8J4W3-F1
#
_cell.length_a   1.000
_cell.length_b   1.000
_cell.length_c   1.000
_cell.angle_alpha   90.00
_cell.angle_beta   90.00
_cell.angle_gamma   90.00
#
_symmetry.space_group_name_H-M   'P 1'
#
loop_
_entity.id
_entity.type
_entity.pdbx_description
1 polymer ?
#
loop_
_entity_poly.entity_id
_entity_poly.type
_entity_poly.pdbx_seq_one_letter_code
_entity_poly.pdbx_strand_id
1 'polypeptide(L)'
;MTNATPDSPPDNSLSALQHAQIAALDKNVYFSYANGSVVDIIFTVTAGNPAMHPPHPMHKHGVKAWFLGSGEGKFPYASIKDAVDAGYKGINMKNPPLRDDFVTPVAITGNAWAAVRFRAVDPGPIILHCHIDAHLATGMVIVLLEGAEKLTNGYVPNYYLSKNKP
;
A
#
# COMPACT_ATOMS: atom_id res chain seq x y z
N MET A 1 -17.82 -32.08 34.03
CA MET A 1 -17.38 -32.03 32.63
C MET A 1 -18.31 -31.10 31.89
N THR A 2 -17.91 -29.83 31.74
CA THR A 2 -18.74 -28.77 31.14
C THR A 2 -18.43 -28.66 29.66
N ASN A 3 -19.46 -28.84 28.83
CA ASN A 3 -19.41 -28.64 27.38
C ASN A 3 -19.00 -27.20 27.04
N ALA A 4 -17.84 -27.03 26.42
CA ALA A 4 -17.50 -25.82 25.69
C ALA A 4 -17.99 -26.00 24.23
N THR A 5 -18.86 -25.11 23.77
CA THR A 5 -19.23 -24.99 22.36
C THR A 5 -18.07 -24.30 21.60
N PRO A 6 -17.63 -24.80 20.43
CA PRO A 6 -16.50 -24.23 19.69
C PRO A 6 -16.85 -23.06 18.74
N ASP A 7 -18.07 -22.54 18.75
CA ASP A 7 -18.58 -21.66 17.68
C ASP A 7 -18.61 -20.17 18.05
N SER A 8 -17.54 -19.63 18.60
CA SER A 8 -17.40 -18.17 18.66
C SER A 8 -15.96 -17.78 18.34
N PRO A 9 -15.68 -17.13 17.19
CA PRO A 9 -14.37 -16.55 16.99
C PRO A 9 -14.08 -15.59 18.16
N PRO A 10 -12.82 -15.54 18.65
CA PRO A 10 -12.45 -14.61 19.71
C PRO A 10 -12.86 -13.21 19.25
N ASP A 11 -13.62 -12.53 20.12
CA ASP A 11 -14.17 -11.18 19.97
C ASP A 11 -13.16 -10.24 19.31
N ASN A 12 -13.14 -10.25 17.98
CA ASN A 12 -12.29 -9.42 17.16
C ASN A 12 -13.05 -8.13 16.94
N SER A 13 -13.11 -7.36 18.03
CA SER A 13 -13.47 -5.94 18.01
C SER A 13 -12.59 -5.22 16.99
N LEU A 14 -13.07 -5.15 15.75
CA LEU A 14 -12.59 -4.22 14.74
C LEU A 14 -13.01 -2.81 15.17
N SER A 15 -12.41 -2.34 16.26
CA SER A 15 -12.44 -0.94 16.62
C SER A 15 -11.70 -0.18 15.53
N ALA A 16 -12.30 0.93 15.06
CA ALA A 16 -11.60 1.86 14.18
C ALA A 16 -10.24 2.22 14.82
N LEU A 17 -9.16 2.19 14.04
CA LEU A 17 -7.81 2.45 14.53
C LEU A 17 -7.77 3.78 15.29
N GLN A 18 -7.56 3.71 16.60
CA GLN A 18 -7.47 4.85 17.49
C GLN A 18 -6.02 5.29 17.66
N HIS A 19 -5.81 6.58 17.95
CA HIS A 19 -4.48 7.13 18.19
C HIS A 19 -3.64 6.30 19.17
N ALA A 20 -4.25 5.91 20.29
CA ALA A 20 -3.60 5.14 21.35
C ALA A 20 -3.18 3.73 20.90
N GLN A 21 -3.81 3.18 19.86
CA GLN A 21 -3.53 1.83 19.36
C GLN A 21 -2.35 1.80 18.38
N ILE A 22 -2.03 2.94 17.73
CA ILE A 22 -0.95 3.01 16.74
C ILE A 22 0.40 2.59 17.33
N ALA A 23 0.69 3.03 18.56
CA ALA A 23 1.95 2.70 19.23
C ALA A 23 2.09 1.19 19.56
N ALA A 24 0.99 0.46 19.61
CA ALA A 24 0.94 -0.97 19.91
C ALA A 24 0.97 -1.85 18.64
N LEU A 25 0.86 -1.28 17.44
CA LEU A 25 0.95 -2.03 16.20
C LEU A 25 2.37 -2.56 15.97
N ASP A 26 2.48 -3.81 15.51
CA ASP A 26 3.75 -4.37 15.07
C ASP A 26 4.30 -3.55 13.90
N LYS A 27 5.47 -2.94 14.08
CA LYS A 27 6.11 -2.07 13.08
C LYS A 27 6.54 -2.84 11.82
N ASN A 28 6.55 -4.17 11.87
CA ASN A 28 6.88 -5.01 10.72
C ASN A 28 5.69 -5.21 9.77
N VAL A 29 4.46 -4.87 10.17
CA VAL A 29 3.24 -5.14 9.38
C VAL A 29 2.67 -3.92 8.67
N TYR A 30 3.29 -2.74 8.80
CA TYR A 30 2.90 -1.53 8.09
C TYR A 30 4.10 -0.66 7.73
N PHE A 31 3.93 0.14 6.68
CA PHE A 31 4.86 1.24 6.37
C PHE A 31 4.28 2.52 6.94
N SER A 32 5.11 3.36 7.59
CA SER A 32 4.65 4.66 8.06
C SER A 32 5.62 5.77 7.70
N TYR A 33 5.04 6.94 7.47
CA TYR A 33 5.74 8.13 7.04
C TYR A 33 5.04 9.37 7.58
N ALA A 34 5.81 10.40 7.93
CA ALA A 34 5.28 11.65 8.46
C ALA A 34 4.42 12.37 7.41
N ASN A 35 3.44 13.14 7.86
CA ASN A 35 2.61 13.96 7.00
C ASN A 35 3.47 14.97 6.21
N GLY A 36 3.20 15.06 4.91
CA GLY A 36 3.94 15.86 3.94
C GLY A 36 5.10 15.13 3.26
N SER A 37 5.46 13.91 3.68
CA SER A 37 6.53 13.12 3.06
C SER A 37 6.27 12.86 1.59
N VAL A 38 7.33 12.88 0.77
CA VAL A 38 7.29 12.39 -0.62
C VAL A 38 7.77 10.95 -0.61
N VAL A 39 6.94 10.05 -1.09
CA VAL A 39 7.17 8.61 -1.05
C VAL A 39 7.18 8.05 -2.47
N ASP A 40 8.21 7.26 -2.77
CA ASP A 40 8.29 6.45 -3.99
C ASP A 40 8.00 4.98 -3.66
N ILE A 41 7.15 4.35 -4.47
CA ILE A 41 6.90 2.90 -4.42
C ILE A 41 7.31 2.29 -5.75
N ILE A 42 8.11 1.24 -5.69
CA ILE A 42 8.51 0.42 -6.84
C ILE A 42 7.83 -0.94 -6.68
N PHE A 43 6.80 -1.18 -7.48
CA PHE A 43 6.18 -2.50 -7.60
C PHE A 43 7.16 -3.43 -8.30
N THR A 44 7.43 -4.58 -7.71
CA THR A 44 8.23 -5.65 -8.33
C THR A 44 7.34 -6.85 -8.56
N VAL A 45 7.10 -7.18 -9.84
CA VAL A 45 6.37 -8.39 -10.24
C VAL A 45 7.37 -9.54 -10.32
N THR A 46 7.11 -10.61 -9.57
CA THR A 46 7.91 -11.85 -9.56
C THR A 46 7.08 -13.00 -8.99
N ALA A 47 7.33 -14.26 -9.38
CA ALA A 47 6.70 -15.42 -8.75
C ALA A 47 7.68 -16.56 -8.40
N GLY A 48 8.98 -16.24 -8.24
CA GLY A 48 9.98 -17.23 -7.84
C GLY A 48 10.33 -18.28 -8.91
N ASN A 49 9.71 -18.22 -10.09
CA ASN A 49 10.09 -18.98 -11.27
C ASN A 49 10.21 -18.05 -12.50
N PRO A 50 11.06 -18.39 -13.49
CA PRO A 50 11.12 -17.65 -14.74
C PRO A 50 9.93 -18.08 -15.63
N ALA A 51 8.75 -17.51 -15.35
CA ALA A 51 7.55 -17.71 -16.16
C ALA A 51 6.94 -16.36 -16.52
N MET A 52 6.13 -16.32 -17.58
CA MET A 52 5.37 -15.14 -17.92
C MET A 52 4.35 -14.82 -16.81
N HIS A 53 4.33 -13.58 -16.32
CA HIS A 53 3.30 -13.12 -15.37
C HIS A 53 2.34 -12.10 -15.97
N PRO A 54 1.02 -12.25 -15.71
CA PRO A 54 0.03 -11.28 -16.11
C PRO A 54 0.23 -9.95 -15.36
N PRO A 55 -0.36 -8.85 -15.87
CA PRO A 55 -0.29 -7.57 -15.20
C PRO A 55 -1.12 -7.58 -13.90
N HIS A 56 -0.72 -6.76 -12.95
CA HIS A 56 -1.43 -6.52 -11.70
C HIS A 56 -1.86 -5.04 -11.65
N PRO A 57 -3.17 -4.73 -11.69
CA PRO A 57 -3.65 -3.38 -11.43
C PRO A 57 -3.51 -3.09 -9.94
N MET A 58 -2.67 -2.12 -9.59
CA MET A 58 -2.42 -1.72 -8.20
C MET A 58 -3.19 -0.44 -7.91
N HIS A 59 -4.07 -0.47 -6.91
CA HIS A 59 -4.90 0.64 -6.51
C HIS A 59 -4.52 1.17 -5.13
N LYS A 60 -4.33 2.49 -5.03
CA LYS A 60 -4.05 3.20 -3.78
C LYS A 60 -5.29 4.01 -3.36
N HIS A 61 -5.71 3.81 -2.12
CA HIS A 61 -6.74 4.65 -1.49
C HIS A 61 -6.19 6.04 -1.10
N GLY A 62 -7.08 6.94 -0.69
CA GLY A 62 -6.72 8.30 -0.30
C GLY A 62 -6.32 9.17 -1.50
N VAL A 63 -5.12 9.74 -1.47
CA VAL A 63 -4.60 10.59 -2.56
C VAL A 63 -4.05 9.80 -3.74
N LYS A 64 -4.24 10.35 -4.94
CA LYS A 64 -3.63 9.88 -6.20
C LYS A 64 -2.10 9.94 -6.16
N ALA A 65 -1.46 9.09 -6.96
CA ALA A 65 -0.01 9.06 -7.15
C ALA A 65 0.38 9.33 -8.62
N TRP A 66 1.54 9.94 -8.81
CA TRP A 66 2.16 10.12 -10.12
C TRP A 66 2.78 8.79 -10.57
N PHE A 67 2.35 8.29 -11.73
CA PHE A 67 2.97 7.12 -12.35
C PHE A 67 4.24 7.54 -13.09
N LEU A 68 5.39 7.18 -12.54
CA LEU A 68 6.68 7.64 -13.01
C LEU A 68 7.19 6.83 -14.21
N GLY A 69 6.88 5.54 -14.27
CA GLY A 69 7.34 4.67 -15.35
C GLY A 69 7.19 3.19 -15.02
N SER A 70 7.51 2.35 -16.00
CA SER A 70 7.51 0.89 -15.85
C SER A 70 8.45 0.26 -16.87
N GLY A 71 8.79 -1.01 -16.66
CA GLY A 71 9.63 -1.76 -17.58
C GLY A 71 9.67 -3.25 -17.27
N GLU A 72 10.19 -4.03 -18.21
CA GLU A 72 10.50 -5.44 -17.99
C GLU A 72 11.80 -5.59 -17.18
N GLY A 73 11.95 -6.75 -16.54
CA GLY A 73 13.07 -7.06 -15.68
C GLY A 73 12.93 -6.50 -14.26
N LYS A 74 14.02 -6.59 -13.51
CA LYS A 74 14.12 -5.95 -12.19
C LYS A 74 14.40 -4.46 -12.37
N PHE A 75 13.90 -3.64 -11.44
CA PHE A 75 14.26 -2.23 -11.43
C PHE A 75 15.78 -2.07 -11.26
N PRO A 76 16.47 -1.28 -12.11
CA PRO A 76 17.94 -1.34 -12.22
C PRO A 76 18.70 -0.49 -11.18
N TYR A 77 18.02 0.22 -10.28
CA TYR A 77 18.63 1.11 -9.29
C TYR A 77 18.12 0.80 -7.87
N ALA A 78 18.84 1.29 -6.84
CA ALA A 78 18.40 1.14 -5.46
C ALA A 78 17.19 2.02 -5.11
N SER A 79 17.03 3.16 -5.80
CA SER A 79 15.90 4.07 -5.60
C SER A 79 15.57 4.87 -6.87
N ILE A 80 14.39 5.52 -6.87
CA ILE A 80 14.02 6.48 -7.92
C ILE A 80 15.00 7.65 -7.96
N LYS A 81 15.50 8.10 -6.81
CA LYS A 81 16.49 9.18 -6.74
C LYS A 81 17.76 8.78 -7.48
N ASP A 82 18.30 7.60 -7.21
CA ASP A 82 19.54 7.13 -7.86
C ASP A 82 19.35 6.96 -9.37
N ALA A 83 18.17 6.50 -9.80
CA ALA A 83 17.84 6.40 -11.22
C ALA A 83 17.83 7.78 -11.90
N VAL A 84 17.21 8.78 -11.26
CA VAL A 84 17.16 10.16 -11.78
C VAL A 84 18.56 10.77 -11.82
N ASP A 85 19.35 10.62 -10.76
CA ASP A 85 20.71 11.14 -10.67
C ASP A 85 21.63 10.52 -11.74
N ALA A 86 21.45 9.23 -12.04
CA ALA A 86 22.15 8.53 -13.11
C ALA A 86 21.63 8.88 -14.52
N GLY A 87 20.62 9.74 -14.65
CA GLY A 87 20.05 10.15 -15.93
C GLY A 87 19.20 9.08 -16.62
N TYR A 88 18.70 8.09 -15.88
CA TYR A 88 17.88 7.00 -16.41
C TYR A 88 16.60 7.52 -17.06
N LYS A 89 16.36 7.12 -18.32
CA LYS A 89 15.21 7.60 -19.11
C LYS A 89 13.90 6.87 -18.83
N GLY A 90 13.93 5.79 -18.03
CA GLY A 90 12.72 5.03 -17.67
C GLY A 90 11.84 5.72 -16.62
N ILE A 91 12.25 6.87 -16.06
CA ILE A 91 11.50 7.64 -15.06
C ILE A 91 11.11 9.01 -15.64
N ASN A 92 9.81 9.26 -15.76
CA ASN A 92 9.25 10.54 -16.19
C ASN A 92 9.07 11.50 -15.01
N MET A 93 10.03 12.42 -14.84
CA MET A 93 9.97 13.49 -13.82
C MET A 93 9.35 14.79 -14.33
N LYS A 94 9.00 14.89 -15.61
CA LYS A 94 8.56 16.14 -16.24
C LYS A 94 7.04 16.32 -16.18
N ASN A 95 6.30 15.30 -16.61
CA ASN A 95 4.83 15.33 -16.61
C ASN A 95 4.26 13.91 -16.48
N PRO A 96 4.47 13.23 -15.33
CA PRO A 96 3.88 11.92 -15.09
C PRO A 96 2.35 12.04 -14.88
N PRO A 97 1.56 11.08 -15.39
CA PRO A 97 0.12 11.09 -15.16
C PRO A 97 -0.21 10.82 -13.68
N LEU A 98 -1.19 11.55 -13.14
CA LEU A 98 -1.68 11.43 -11.77
C LEU A 98 -2.95 10.58 -11.73
N ARG A 99 -2.89 9.43 -11.05
CA ARG A 99 -3.96 8.40 -11.03
C ARG A 99 -3.99 7.65 -9.70
N ASP A 100 -5.01 6.86 -9.48
CA ASP A 100 -5.22 6.01 -8.29
C ASP A 100 -5.00 4.53 -8.58
N ASP A 101 -5.15 4.10 -9.83
CA ASP A 101 -4.82 2.76 -10.33
C ASP A 101 -3.59 2.75 -11.26
N PHE A 102 -2.73 1.74 -11.09
CA PHE A 102 -1.46 1.57 -11.79
C PHE A 102 -1.27 0.12 -12.23
N VAL A 103 -1.36 -0.12 -13.53
CA VAL A 103 -1.17 -1.46 -14.11
C VAL A 103 0.32 -1.76 -14.23
N THR A 104 0.80 -2.82 -13.59
CA THR A 104 2.15 -3.34 -13.82
C THR A 104 2.26 -3.95 -15.23
N PRO A 105 3.44 -3.93 -15.88
CA PRO A 105 3.61 -4.59 -17.16
C PRO A 105 3.42 -6.11 -17.07
N VAL A 106 3.11 -6.73 -18.21
CA VAL A 106 3.30 -8.18 -18.38
C VAL A 106 4.78 -8.47 -18.20
N ALA A 107 5.12 -9.40 -17.31
CA ALA A 107 6.50 -9.80 -17.07
C ALA A 107 6.86 -10.99 -17.95
N ILE A 108 7.26 -10.75 -19.22
CA ILE A 108 7.58 -11.83 -20.18
C ILE A 108 8.73 -12.71 -19.67
N THR A 109 9.73 -12.10 -19.05
CA THR A 109 10.93 -12.79 -18.52
C THR A 109 10.82 -13.09 -17.01
N GLY A 110 9.61 -13.11 -16.45
CA GLY A 110 9.35 -13.38 -15.03
C GLY A 110 9.65 -12.25 -14.06
N ASN A 111 10.10 -11.09 -14.55
CA ASN A 111 10.22 -9.88 -13.74
C ASN A 111 9.72 -8.67 -14.51
N ALA A 112 9.03 -7.76 -13.82
CA ALA A 112 8.70 -6.43 -14.31
C ALA A 112 8.63 -5.46 -13.14
N TRP A 113 8.69 -4.17 -13.43
CA TRP A 113 8.55 -3.12 -12.42
C TRP A 113 7.62 -2.01 -12.87
N ALA A 114 7.02 -1.34 -11.90
CA ALA A 114 6.30 -0.07 -12.08
C ALA A 114 6.60 0.86 -10.90
N ALA A 115 6.77 2.15 -11.17
CA ALA A 115 7.15 3.14 -10.18
C ALA A 115 6.09 4.22 -10.04
N VAL A 116 5.71 4.53 -8.80
CA VAL A 116 4.79 5.61 -8.46
C VAL A 116 5.36 6.50 -7.38
N ARG A 117 4.95 7.77 -7.39
CA ARG A 117 5.28 8.77 -6.36
C ARG A 117 4.02 9.41 -5.83
N PHE A 118 3.94 9.64 -4.53
CA PHE A 118 2.88 10.46 -3.95
C PHE A 118 3.42 11.33 -2.82
N ARG A 119 2.61 12.30 -2.41
CA ARG A 119 2.85 13.08 -1.20
C ARG A 119 1.85 12.64 -0.14
N ALA A 120 2.35 12.21 1.01
CA ALA A 120 1.55 11.71 2.12
C ALA A 120 0.82 12.85 2.82
N VAL A 121 -0.37 13.24 2.37
CA VAL A 121 -1.11 14.41 2.89
C VAL A 121 -2.53 14.09 3.34
N ASP A 122 -2.89 12.81 3.36
CA ASP A 122 -4.19 12.31 3.82
C ASP A 122 -3.96 11.40 5.03
N PRO A 123 -3.92 11.95 6.26
CA PRO A 123 -3.55 11.18 7.44
C PRO A 123 -4.47 9.99 7.68
N GLY A 124 -3.90 8.80 7.83
CA GLY A 124 -4.69 7.60 8.09
C GLY A 124 -4.04 6.31 7.59
N PRO A 125 -4.69 5.18 7.91
CA PRO A 125 -4.38 3.91 7.26
C PRO A 125 -4.91 3.93 5.82
N ILE A 126 -4.01 3.85 4.85
CA ILE A 126 -4.31 3.85 3.43
C ILE A 126 -4.03 2.48 2.84
N ILE A 127 -5.03 1.88 2.22
CA ILE A 127 -4.89 0.56 1.58
C ILE A 127 -4.24 0.74 0.21
N LEU A 128 -3.20 -0.04 -0.07
CA LEU A 128 -2.64 -0.25 -1.40
C LEU A 128 -2.79 -1.74 -1.73
N HIS A 129 -3.50 -2.06 -2.79
CA HIS A 129 -3.81 -3.46 -3.12
C HIS A 129 -3.91 -3.72 -4.61
N CYS A 130 -3.87 -5.00 -4.99
CA CYS A 130 -4.27 -5.38 -6.34
C CYS A 130 -5.79 -5.25 -6.49
N HIS A 131 -6.25 -4.62 -7.58
CA HIS A 131 -7.68 -4.42 -7.88
C HIS A 131 -8.33 -5.65 -8.57
N ILE A 132 -7.68 -6.82 -8.47
CA ILE A 132 -8.27 -8.12 -8.79
C ILE A 132 -8.71 -8.75 -7.47
N ASP A 133 -10.01 -8.94 -7.29
CA ASP A 133 -10.60 -9.37 -6.01
C ASP A 133 -9.98 -10.67 -5.47
N ALA A 134 -9.70 -11.65 -6.33
CA ALA A 134 -9.06 -12.90 -5.93
C ALA A 134 -7.62 -12.69 -5.41
N HIS A 135 -6.89 -11.70 -5.90
CA HIS A 135 -5.54 -11.36 -5.42
C HIS A 135 -5.61 -10.58 -4.10
N LEU A 136 -6.55 -9.63 -3.98
CA LEU A 136 -6.81 -8.92 -2.72
C LEU A 136 -7.20 -9.92 -1.61
N ALA A 137 -8.15 -10.82 -1.89
CA ALA A 137 -8.64 -11.81 -0.94
C ALA A 137 -7.56 -12.80 -0.48
N THR A 138 -6.54 -13.04 -1.30
CA THR A 138 -5.41 -13.94 -0.97
C THR A 138 -4.18 -13.21 -0.43
N GLY A 139 -4.28 -11.89 -0.19
CA GLY A 139 -3.28 -11.13 0.57
C GLY A 139 -2.38 -10.19 -0.24
N MET A 140 -2.70 -9.90 -1.51
CA MET A 140 -1.99 -8.87 -2.28
C MET A 140 -2.46 -7.45 -1.88
N VAL A 141 -2.22 -7.11 -0.61
CA VAL A 141 -2.61 -5.86 0.04
C VAL A 141 -1.57 -5.47 1.08
N ILE A 142 -1.30 -4.17 1.17
CA ILE A 142 -0.54 -3.58 2.27
C ILE A 142 -1.28 -2.35 2.82
N VAL A 143 -1.01 -2.03 4.07
CA VAL A 143 -1.47 -0.79 4.71
C VAL A 143 -0.30 0.17 4.81
N LEU A 144 -0.53 1.38 4.32
CA LEU A 144 0.37 2.51 4.46
C LEU A 144 -0.19 3.48 5.50
N LEU A 145 0.48 3.62 6.64
CA LEU A 145 0.07 4.53 7.70
C LEU A 145 0.65 5.92 7.47
N GLU A 146 -0.11 6.76 6.78
CA GLU A 146 0.29 8.12 6.42
C GLU A 146 0.04 9.09 7.57
N GLY A 147 1.03 9.91 7.92
CA GLY A 147 0.82 11.04 8.84
C GLY A 147 0.26 10.65 10.20
N ALA A 148 0.71 9.52 10.77
CA ALA A 148 0.21 8.98 12.03
C ALA A 148 0.19 10.02 13.18
N GLU A 149 1.15 10.95 13.18
CA GLU A 149 1.25 12.04 14.14
C GLU A 149 0.09 13.06 14.07
N LYS A 150 -0.72 13.01 13.01
CA LYS A 150 -1.92 13.84 12.83
C LYS A 150 -3.21 13.17 13.29
N LEU A 151 -3.19 11.87 13.59
CA LEU A 151 -4.37 11.10 14.00
C LEU A 151 -4.73 11.33 15.46
N THR A 152 -5.01 12.55 15.91
CA THR A 152 -5.21 12.90 17.33
C THR A 152 -6.52 12.36 17.93
N ASN A 153 -6.70 12.50 19.25
CA ASN A 153 -7.98 12.23 19.90
C ASN A 153 -9.12 13.03 19.23
N GLY A 154 -10.22 12.34 18.92
CA GLY A 154 -11.37 12.92 18.19
C GLY A 154 -11.24 12.91 16.66
N TYR A 155 -10.14 12.38 16.10
CA TYR A 155 -9.99 12.23 14.65
C TYR A 155 -11.05 11.29 14.06
N VAL A 156 -11.31 10.17 14.75
CA VAL A 156 -12.39 9.24 14.38
C VAL A 156 -13.72 9.82 14.88
N PRO A 157 -14.71 10.05 13.99
CA PRO A 157 -16.01 10.54 14.43
C PRO A 157 -16.65 9.64 15.49
N ASN A 158 -17.24 10.25 16.53
CA ASN A 158 -17.87 9.53 17.65
C ASN A 158 -18.89 8.47 17.22
N TYR A 159 -19.54 8.67 16.07
CA TYR A 159 -20.41 7.68 15.45
C TYR A 159 -19.72 6.31 15.31
N TYR A 160 -18.51 6.27 14.76
CA TYR A 160 -17.74 5.03 14.54
C TYR A 160 -17.18 4.42 15.84
N LEU A 161 -17.13 5.22 16.92
CA LEU A 161 -16.66 4.76 18.24
C LEU A 161 -17.79 4.23 19.13
N SER A 162 -19.03 4.64 18.88
CA SER A 162 -20.18 4.39 19.76
C SER A 162 -21.17 3.37 19.20
N LYS A 163 -21.22 3.17 17.87
CA LYS A 163 -22.23 2.34 17.20
C LYS A 163 -21.72 0.97 16.73
N ASN A 164 -20.40 0.77 16.68
CA ASN A 164 -19.76 -0.49 16.27
C ASN A 164 -19.16 -1.28 17.46
N LYS A 165 -19.66 -1.04 18.68
CA LYS A 165 -19.42 -1.96 19.79
C LYS A 165 -20.48 -3.07 19.67
N PRO A 166 -20.11 -4.36 19.50
CA PRO A 166 -21.08 -5.43 19.65
C PRO A 166 -21.76 -5.38 21.02
#